data_AF-A0A2S6AZQ7-F1
#
_entry.id   AF-A0A2S6AZQ7-F1
#
_cell.length_a   1.000
_cell.length_b   1.000
_cell.length_c   1.000
_cell.angle_alpha   90.00
_cell.angle_beta   90.00
_cell.angle_gamma   90.00
#
_symmetry.space_group_name_H-M   'P 1'
#
loop_
_entity.id
_entity.type
_entity.pdbx_description
1 polymer ?
#
loop_
_entity_poly.entity_id
_entity_poly.type
_entity_poly.pdbx_seq_one_letter_code
_entity_poly.pdbx_strand_id
1 'polypeptide(L)'
;TAQWNDDAHNTLHVLLTGEHEGYYAAYADQPIQRLARILGSGFGYQGDPSPIHDDKPRGQPSGHLPPTSFVAFLQNHDQIGNRAMG
;
A
#
# COMPACT_ATOMS: atom_id res chain seq x y z
N THR A 1 18.21 2.48 7.99
CA THR A 1 17.39 1.26 7.79
C THR A 1 16.24 1.62 6.87
N ALA A 2 15.60 0.63 6.24
CA ALA A 2 14.48 0.82 5.32
C ALA A 2 13.45 -0.31 5.49
N GLN A 3 12.21 -0.07 5.08
CA GLN A 3 11.10 -1.01 5.16
C GLN A 3 10.41 -1.16 3.80
N TRP A 4 9.95 -2.37 3.50
CA TRP A 4 9.11 -2.66 2.34
C TRP A 4 7.79 -1.93 2.45
N ASN A 5 7.42 -1.21 1.39
CA ASN A 5 6.22 -0.40 1.33
C ASN A 5 5.16 -1.06 0.44
N ASP A 6 4.51 -2.08 0.99
CA ASP A 6 3.42 -2.80 0.33
C ASP A 6 2.22 -1.88 -0.01
N ASP A 7 2.04 -0.75 0.68
CA ASP A 7 0.99 0.21 0.31
C ASP A 7 1.22 0.76 -1.11
N ALA A 8 2.49 0.95 -1.51
CA ALA A 8 2.84 1.36 -2.87
C ALA A 8 2.46 0.29 -3.89
N HIS A 9 2.83 -0.98 -3.61
CA HIS A 9 2.44 -2.11 -4.45
C HIS A 9 0.93 -2.21 -4.59
N ASN A 10 0.21 -2.28 -3.48
CA ASN A 10 -1.23 -2.54 -3.47
C ASN A 10 -2.00 -1.42 -4.17
N THR A 11 -1.61 -0.15 -3.94
CA THR A 11 -2.23 0.99 -4.62
C THR A 11 -1.98 0.95 -6.13
N LEU A 12 -0.74 0.68 -6.56
CA LEU A 12 -0.42 0.58 -7.98
C LEU A 12 -1.13 -0.60 -8.65
N HIS A 13 -1.22 -1.75 -7.98
CA HIS A 13 -1.93 -2.92 -8.49
C HIS A 13 -3.41 -2.60 -8.73
N VAL A 14 -4.08 -1.99 -7.75
CA VAL A 14 -5.49 -1.58 -7.91
C VAL A 14 -5.65 -0.56 -9.04
N LEU A 15 -4.77 0.44 -9.12
CA LEU A 15 -4.80 1.45 -10.20
C LEU A 15 -4.69 0.83 -11.59
N LEU A 16 -3.81 -0.16 -11.75
CA LEU A 16 -3.46 -0.71 -13.05
C LEU A 16 -4.39 -1.85 -13.49
N THR A 17 -5.00 -2.56 -12.55
CA THR A 17 -5.80 -3.77 -12.83
C THR A 17 -7.29 -3.60 -12.53
N GLY A 18 -7.66 -2.70 -11.63
CA GLY A 18 -9.02 -2.60 -11.08
C GLY A 18 -9.40 -3.72 -10.11
N GLU A 19 -8.49 -4.66 -9.81
CA GLU A 19 -8.74 -5.72 -8.84
C GLU A 19 -8.95 -5.12 -7.43
N HIS A 20 -9.94 -5.63 -6.71
CA HIS A 20 -10.28 -5.17 -5.35
C HIS A 20 -10.61 -6.34 -4.42
N GLU A 21 -10.12 -7.55 -4.75
CA GLU A 21 -10.31 -8.74 -3.94
C GLU A 21 -9.35 -8.76 -2.73
N GLY A 22 -9.76 -9.40 -1.64
CA GLY A 22 -8.93 -9.55 -0.44
C GLY A 22 -8.41 -8.21 0.10
N TYR A 23 -7.11 -8.12 0.34
CA TYR A 23 -6.52 -6.89 0.89
C TYR A 23 -6.49 -5.73 -0.12
N TYR A 24 -6.70 -5.96 -1.41
CA TYR A 24 -6.75 -4.89 -2.41
C TYR A 24 -7.96 -3.97 -2.23
N ALA A 25 -9.07 -4.47 -1.64
CA ALA A 25 -10.25 -3.66 -1.32
C ALA A 25 -9.90 -2.42 -0.49
N ALA A 26 -8.90 -2.51 0.40
CA ALA A 26 -8.44 -1.40 1.24
C ALA A 26 -7.81 -0.25 0.44
N TYR A 27 -7.43 -0.48 -0.81
CA TYR A 27 -6.75 0.47 -1.67
C TYR A 27 -7.61 0.95 -2.86
N ALA A 28 -8.84 0.43 -2.99
CA ALA A 28 -9.75 0.72 -4.10
C ALA A 28 -10.46 2.08 -4.01
N ASP A 29 -10.62 2.63 -2.80
CA ASP A 29 -11.13 3.99 -2.65
C ASP A 29 -10.03 5.02 -2.96
N GLN A 30 -10.34 5.93 -3.89
CA GLN A 30 -9.48 7.06 -4.27
C GLN A 30 -7.99 6.69 -4.46
N PRO A 31 -7.70 5.71 -5.34
CA PRO A 31 -6.36 5.13 -5.42
C PRO A 31 -5.30 6.11 -5.93
N ILE A 32 -5.69 7.12 -6.72
CA ILE A 32 -4.79 8.19 -7.19
C ILE A 32 -4.35 9.07 -6.01
N GLN A 33 -5.29 9.47 -5.14
CA GLN A 33 -5.02 10.26 -3.95
C GLN A 33 -4.13 9.49 -2.98
N ARG A 34 -4.37 8.18 -2.85
CA ARG A 34 -3.54 7.29 -2.04
C ARG A 34 -2.11 7.19 -2.59
N LEU A 35 -1.95 7.06 -3.91
CA LEU A 35 -0.63 7.06 -4.54
C LEU A 35 0.12 8.37 -4.30
N ALA A 36 -0.57 9.52 -4.42
CA ALA A 36 0.02 10.82 -4.13
C ALA A 36 0.53 10.92 -2.69
N ARG A 37 -0.24 10.40 -1.71
CA ARG A 37 0.18 10.33 -0.30
C ARG A 37 1.40 9.43 -0.11
N ILE A 38 1.42 8.26 -0.75
CA ILE A 38 2.54 7.31 -0.69
C ILE A 38 3.83 7.96 -1.22
N LEU A 39 3.76 8.61 -2.39
CA LEU A 39 4.90 9.30 -2.98
C LEU A 39 5.33 10.51 -2.15
N GLY A 40 4.39 11.22 -1.51
CA GLY A 40 4.68 12.41 -0.72
C GLY A 40 5.14 12.13 0.71
N SER A 41 4.78 11.00 1.30
CA SER A 41 4.95 10.77 2.75
C SER A 41 5.23 9.33 3.16
N GLY A 42 5.51 8.42 2.22
CA GLY A 42 5.89 7.05 2.50
C GLY A 42 4.69 6.10 2.53
N PHE A 43 4.13 5.81 3.70
CA PHE A 43 3.01 4.87 3.81
C PHE A 43 1.68 5.51 3.41
N GLY A 44 0.77 4.72 2.83
CA GLY A 44 -0.58 5.17 2.52
C GLY A 44 -1.44 5.29 3.78
N TYR A 45 -1.25 4.36 4.72
CA TYR A 45 -1.91 4.38 6.03
C TYR A 45 -1.01 4.97 7.12
N GLN A 46 -1.48 6.03 7.78
CA GLN A 46 -0.72 6.76 8.81
C GLN A 46 -1.53 7.05 10.08
N GLY A 47 -2.40 6.10 10.45
CA GLY A 47 -3.40 6.22 11.52
C GLY A 47 -4.84 6.15 10.99
N ASP A 48 -5.01 6.07 9.67
CA ASP A 48 -6.31 5.97 9.01
C ASP A 48 -7.00 4.62 9.36
N PRO A 49 -8.34 4.56 9.45
CA PRO A 49 -9.07 3.31 9.67
C PRO A 49 -8.84 2.36 8.49
N SER A 50 -8.59 1.09 8.79
CA SER A 50 -8.26 0.08 7.80
C SER A 50 -9.38 -0.96 7.67
N PRO A 51 -10.01 -1.12 6.49
CA PRO A 51 -11.06 -2.11 6.28
C PRO A 51 -10.65 -3.55 6.59
N ILE A 52 -9.36 -3.88 6.41
CA ILE A 52 -8.80 -5.21 6.70
C ILE A 52 -8.42 -5.43 8.17
N HIS A 53 -8.62 -4.43 9.05
CA HIS A 53 -8.30 -4.49 10.49
C HIS A 53 -9.50 -4.08 11.35
N ASP A 54 -10.73 -4.41 10.94
CA ASP A 54 -11.97 -4.03 11.64
C ASP A 54 -12.07 -2.50 11.88
N ASP A 55 -11.67 -1.71 10.88
CA ASP A 55 -11.58 -0.24 10.93
C ASP A 55 -10.67 0.33 12.03
N LYS A 56 -9.85 -0.50 12.67
CA LYS A 56 -8.84 -0.02 13.62
C LYS A 56 -7.79 0.84 12.89
N PRO A 57 -7.24 1.88 13.57
CA PRO A 57 -6.17 2.70 13.03
C PRO A 57 -4.96 1.86 12.59
N ARG A 58 -4.50 2.06 11.36
CA ARG A 58 -3.30 1.40 10.83
C ARG A 58 -2.18 2.40 10.59
N GLY A 59 -0.99 2.09 11.07
CA GLY A 59 0.23 2.86 10.82
C GLY A 59 0.37 4.11 11.69
N GLN A 60 1.38 4.91 11.37
CA GLN A 60 1.74 6.16 12.05
C GLN A 60 2.25 7.19 11.03
N PRO A 61 2.26 8.50 11.35
CA PRO A 61 2.84 9.52 10.49
C PRO A 61 4.28 9.18 10.07
N SER A 62 4.55 9.13 8.77
CA SER A 62 5.85 8.67 8.22
C SER A 62 6.60 9.70 7.38
N GLY A 63 6.01 10.87 7.10
CA GLY A 63 6.63 11.92 6.29
C GLY A 63 7.90 12.57 6.86
N HIS A 64 8.26 12.27 8.12
CA HIS A 64 9.52 12.73 8.73
C HIS A 64 10.71 11.82 8.37
N LEU A 65 10.47 10.66 7.75
CA LEU A 65 11.52 9.72 7.34
C LEU A 65 12.04 10.07 5.94
N PRO A 66 13.33 9.79 5.65
CA PRO A 66 13.87 10.03 4.32
C PRO A 66 13.22 9.10 3.27
N PRO A 67 13.09 9.51 1.99
CA PRO A 67 12.51 8.66 0.94
C PRO A 67 13.20 7.29 0.80
N THR A 68 14.50 7.21 1.09
CA THR A 68 15.29 5.97 1.07
C THR A 68 14.90 4.97 2.15
N SER A 69 14.03 5.33 3.10
CA SER A 69 13.48 4.42 4.10
C SER A 69 12.32 3.57 3.59
N PHE A 70 11.83 3.80 2.36
CA PHE A 70 10.70 3.09 1.79
C PHE A 70 11.12 2.32 0.52
N VAL A 71 11.13 1.00 0.60
CA VAL A 71 11.39 0.13 -0.56
C VAL A 71 10.06 -0.10 -1.28
N ALA A 72 9.84 0.65 -2.35
CA ALA A 72 8.67 0.48 -3.23
C ALA A 72 8.97 -0.54 -4.34
N PHE A 73 7.96 -1.31 -4.71
CA PHE A 73 8.05 -2.34 -5.74
C PHE A 73 6.69 -2.53 -6.40
N LEU A 74 6.71 -2.91 -7.68
CA LEU A 74 5.50 -3.39 -8.37
C LEU A 74 5.29 -4.87 -8.16
N GLN A 75 6.36 -5.64 -7.97
CA GLN A 75 6.30 -7.10 -7.91
C GLN A 75 7.36 -7.60 -6.92
N ASN A 76 7.03 -8.63 -6.17
CA ASN A 76 7.97 -9.45 -5.41
C ASN A 76 7.46 -10.90 -5.41
N HIS A 77 8.16 -11.80 -4.69
CA HIS A 77 7.78 -13.21 -4.67
C HIS A 77 6.41 -13.47 -4.01
N ASP A 78 6.01 -12.67 -3.02
CA ASP A 78 4.69 -12.79 -2.38
C ASP A 78 3.57 -12.29 -3.30
N GLN A 79 3.78 -11.13 -3.93
CA GLN A 79 2.76 -10.47 -4.74
C GLN A 79 2.42 -11.22 -6.04
N ILE A 80 3.34 -12.06 -6.51
CA ILE A 80 3.10 -13.02 -7.59
C ILE A 80 2.75 -14.40 -7.03
N GLY A 81 3.61 -14.95 -6.15
CA GLY A 81 3.52 -16.34 -5.71
C GLY A 81 2.29 -16.68 -4.88
N ASN A 82 1.65 -15.71 -4.22
CA ASN A 82 0.42 -15.94 -3.45
C ASN A 82 -0.85 -15.95 -4.31
N ARG A 83 -0.76 -15.64 -5.61
CA ARG A 83 -1.89 -15.71 -6.53
C ARG A 83 -2.05 -17.16 -7.00
N ALA A 84 -3.29 -17.62 -7.13
CA ALA A 84 -3.61 -19.03 -7.40
C ALA A 84 -2.95 -19.62 -8.67
N MET A 85 -2.53 -18.77 -9.61
CA MET A 85 -1.88 -19.16 -10.86
C MET A 85 -0.55 -18.45 -11.12
N GLY A 86 0.01 -17.73 -10.14
CA GLY A 86 1.19 -16.87 -10.33
C GLY A 86 0.89 -15.65 -11.17
#